data_AF-H1HMD2-F1
#
_entry.id   AF-H1HMD2-F1
#
_cell.length_a   1.000
_cell.length_b   1.000
_cell.length_c   1.000
_cell.angle_alpha   90.00
_cell.angle_beta   90.00
_cell.angle_gamma   90.00
#
_symmetry.space_group_name_H-M   'P 1'
#
loop_
_entity.id
_entity.type
_entity.pdbx_description
1 polymer ?
#
loop_
_entity_poly.entity_id
_entity_poly.type
_entity_poly.pdbx_seq_one_letter_code
_entity_poly.pdbx_strand_id
1 'polypeptide(L)'
;MSIFVLCNLNYYLPINLKPMEIKNSNRGKLQNMEHFQFAGHVLALCEESKIKKLEPLLAPLKKALAEEDKALNLPRRQEGTRELKKLDKARDQAYRSLQLLVELNMNESEEEFKKSAEVLSDILARYPRVTQSNYDKASGMIKNLITDLQSPAASSHVLHISAQPYVDRLDLANKTFDSRYRTRLKSAVPTGTFDMKALRAETDKALKAVLRRMDSLDDLEPETPKLAELITQYNALVDKKSSTLSHRAGTSQIARDKRTAEYDAMLKPGFAQLEETLGLPAESLSFTGKTEGSGPKRHYQLAIKGQAGADGKPRTIWVGVNKNGSLFEYKKIAIEKPKQEGEKPAPVPPKKKE
;
A
#
# COMPACT_ATOMS: atom_id res chain seq x y z
N MET A 1 -73.82 4.31 36.63
CA MET A 1 -72.67 5.05 36.06
C MET A 1 -71.56 5.08 37.10
N SER A 2 -70.46 4.37 36.89
CA SER A 2 -69.21 4.58 37.64
C SER A 2 -68.05 4.23 36.73
N ILE A 3 -67.15 5.20 36.61
CA ILE A 3 -66.14 5.37 35.57
C ILE A 3 -64.93 4.51 35.94
N PHE A 4 -64.54 3.59 35.04
CA PHE A 4 -63.23 2.93 35.10
C PHE A 4 -62.16 3.94 34.70
N VAL A 5 -61.41 4.44 35.67
CA VAL A 5 -60.21 5.24 35.43
C VAL A 5 -59.06 4.29 35.10
N LEU A 6 -58.66 4.28 33.82
CA LEU A 6 -57.41 3.70 33.35
C LEU A 6 -56.24 4.51 33.92
N CYS A 7 -55.57 4.01 34.95
CA CYS A 7 -54.26 4.50 35.34
C CYS A 7 -53.25 4.14 34.24
N ASN A 8 -52.86 5.13 33.45
CA ASN A 8 -51.70 5.09 32.58
C ASN A 8 -50.45 4.81 33.44
N LEU A 9 -49.94 3.58 33.40
CA LEU A 9 -48.56 3.29 33.79
C LEU A 9 -47.64 3.96 32.77
N ASN A 10 -47.28 5.20 33.05
CA ASN A 10 -46.21 5.89 32.36
C ASN A 10 -44.90 5.19 32.78
N TYR A 11 -44.41 4.27 31.96
CA TYR A 11 -43.05 3.75 32.06
C TYR A 11 -42.09 4.90 31.75
N TYR A 12 -41.74 5.68 32.78
CA TYR A 12 -40.58 6.56 32.72
C TYR A 12 -39.35 5.68 32.63
N LEU A 13 -38.77 5.59 31.43
CA LEU A 13 -37.37 5.19 31.29
C LEU A 13 -36.54 6.08 32.23
N PRO A 14 -35.61 5.53 33.03
CA PRO A 14 -34.82 6.34 33.95
C PRO A 14 -33.97 7.30 33.11
N ILE A 15 -34.39 8.56 33.09
CA ILE A 15 -33.62 9.66 32.53
C ILE A 15 -32.40 9.80 33.43
N ASN A 16 -31.22 9.57 32.87
CA ASN A 16 -29.97 9.71 33.60
C ASN A 16 -29.62 11.21 33.67
N LEU A 17 -30.06 11.88 34.73
CA LEU A 17 -29.86 13.32 34.98
C LEU A 17 -28.40 13.69 35.35
N LYS A 18 -27.46 12.73 35.33
CA LYS A 18 -26.05 13.00 35.58
C LYS A 18 -25.30 13.12 34.26
N PRO A 19 -24.44 14.14 34.11
CA PRO A 19 -23.61 14.28 32.92
C PRO A 19 -22.77 13.01 32.72
N MET A 20 -22.77 12.51 31.49
CA MET A 20 -22.06 11.33 31.07
C MET A 20 -20.70 11.69 30.46
N GLU A 21 -19.62 11.13 31.00
CA GLU A 21 -18.30 11.35 30.45
C GLU A 21 -18.16 10.70 29.06
N ILE A 22 -17.89 11.51 28.04
CA ILE A 22 -17.56 11.04 26.69
C ILE A 22 -16.09 10.63 26.64
N LYS A 23 -15.83 9.32 26.47
CA LYS A 23 -14.47 8.79 26.49
C LYS A 23 -13.63 9.30 25.34
N ASN A 24 -12.39 9.69 25.66
CA ASN A 24 -11.39 9.95 24.64
C ASN A 24 -10.93 8.63 24.00
N SER A 25 -10.59 8.67 22.73
CA SER A 25 -10.19 7.48 21.98
C SER A 25 -8.86 7.69 21.30
N ASN A 26 -8.01 6.67 21.36
CA ASN A 26 -6.66 6.73 20.80
C ASN A 26 -6.65 6.46 19.28
N ARG A 27 -7.45 7.22 18.53
CA ARG A 27 -7.69 7.03 17.08
C ARG A 27 -6.42 7.12 16.25
N GLY A 28 -5.44 7.91 16.68
CA GLY A 28 -4.14 8.02 16.01
C GLY A 28 -3.37 6.69 15.94
N LYS A 29 -3.61 5.76 16.88
CA LYS A 29 -2.99 4.42 16.87
C LYS A 29 -3.75 3.40 16.03
N LEU A 30 -4.96 3.71 15.58
CA LEU A 30 -5.72 2.85 14.67
C LEU A 30 -5.03 2.80 13.31
N GLN A 31 -5.01 1.61 12.72
CA GLN A 31 -4.60 1.46 11.32
C GLN A 31 -5.61 2.16 10.41
N ASN A 32 -5.21 2.49 9.19
CA ASN A 32 -6.03 3.30 8.28
C ASN A 32 -7.46 2.77 8.08
N MET A 33 -7.60 1.46 7.83
CA MET A 33 -8.93 0.85 7.66
C MET A 33 -9.74 0.79 8.97
N GLU A 34 -9.06 0.64 10.12
CA GLU A 34 -9.70 0.66 11.44
C GLU A 34 -10.18 2.06 11.82
N HIS A 35 -9.44 3.09 11.41
CA HIS A 35 -9.76 4.49 11.58
C HIS A 35 -10.99 4.88 10.76
N PHE A 36 -10.98 4.56 9.46
CA PHE A 36 -12.10 4.77 8.56
C PHE A 36 -13.38 4.10 9.09
N GLN A 37 -13.31 2.82 9.48
CA GLN A 37 -14.46 2.11 10.05
C GLN A 37 -14.92 2.70 11.39
N PHE A 38 -14.00 3.15 12.26
CA PHE A 38 -14.39 3.83 13.50
C PHE A 38 -15.18 5.10 13.21
N ALA A 39 -14.70 5.95 12.30
CA ALA A 39 -15.38 7.17 11.90
C ALA A 39 -16.75 6.87 11.25
N GLY A 40 -16.84 5.82 10.43
CA GLY A 40 -18.10 5.33 9.86
C GLY A 40 -19.10 4.86 10.92
N HIS A 41 -18.66 4.13 11.94
CA HIS A 41 -19.54 3.74 13.06
C HIS A 41 -20.05 4.96 13.83
N VAL A 42 -19.19 5.94 14.14
CA VAL A 42 -19.63 7.17 14.83
C VAL A 42 -20.66 7.92 14.00
N LEU A 43 -20.46 8.01 12.68
CA LEU A 43 -21.45 8.61 11.77
C LEU A 43 -22.79 7.88 11.85
N ALA A 44 -22.79 6.55 11.72
CA ALA A 44 -24.01 5.73 11.78
C ALA A 44 -24.77 5.91 13.10
N LEU A 45 -24.06 5.86 14.24
CA LEU A 45 -24.66 6.09 15.56
C LEU A 45 -25.32 7.49 15.64
N CYS A 46 -24.65 8.52 15.10
CA CYS A 46 -25.21 9.87 15.09
C CYS A 46 -26.46 9.97 14.18
N GLU A 47 -26.49 9.28 13.04
CA GLU A 47 -27.66 9.24 12.15
C GLU A 47 -28.84 8.50 12.78
N GLU A 48 -28.59 7.36 13.42
CA GLU A 48 -29.59 6.54 14.11
C GLU A 48 -30.22 7.29 15.30
N SER A 49 -29.43 8.14 15.97
CA SER A 49 -29.90 9.00 17.06
C SER A 49 -30.96 10.02 16.60
N LYS A 50 -30.92 10.46 15.34
CA LYS A 50 -31.81 11.50 14.77
C LYS A 50 -31.85 12.81 15.59
N ILE A 51 -30.76 13.13 16.28
CA ILE A 51 -30.65 14.38 17.05
C ILE A 51 -30.40 15.55 16.08
N LYS A 52 -31.42 16.40 15.91
CA LYS A 52 -31.39 17.56 14.99
C LYS A 52 -30.16 18.45 15.16
N LYS A 53 -29.68 18.62 16.39
CA LYS A 53 -28.52 19.48 16.73
C LYS A 53 -27.17 18.92 16.29
N LEU A 54 -27.11 17.64 15.88
CA LEU A 54 -25.92 17.00 15.30
C LEU A 54 -25.92 17.05 13.77
N GLU A 55 -27.08 17.18 13.11
CA GLU A 55 -27.22 17.14 11.65
C GLU A 55 -26.24 18.05 10.88
N PRO A 56 -25.99 19.32 11.29
CA PRO A 56 -25.06 20.19 10.57
C PRO A 56 -23.61 19.67 10.55
N LEU A 57 -23.25 18.79 11.49
CA LEU A 57 -21.91 18.22 11.62
C LEU A 57 -21.76 16.89 10.86
N LEU A 58 -22.88 16.25 10.49
CA LEU A 58 -22.85 14.99 9.75
C LEU A 58 -22.42 15.18 8.30
N ALA A 59 -22.81 16.28 7.65
CA ALA A 59 -22.40 16.56 6.27
C ALA A 59 -20.86 16.74 6.14
N PRO A 60 -20.18 17.55 6.98
CA PRO A 60 -18.71 17.58 7.01
C PRO A 60 -18.06 16.22 7.28
N LEU A 61 -18.60 15.43 8.23
CA LEU A 61 -18.06 14.12 8.56
C LEU A 61 -18.20 13.13 7.40
N LYS A 62 -19.36 13.08 6.73
CA LYS A 62 -19.60 12.30 5.52
C LYS A 62 -18.63 12.65 4.41
N LYS A 63 -18.40 13.95 4.19
CA LYS A 63 -17.47 14.42 3.17
C LYS A 63 -16.04 13.97 3.47
N ALA A 64 -15.57 14.13 4.71
CA ALA A 64 -14.24 13.69 5.10
C ALA A 64 -14.05 12.17 4.94
N LEU A 65 -15.06 11.39 5.35
CA LEU A 65 -15.10 9.94 5.16
C LEU A 65 -15.05 9.54 3.69
N ALA A 66 -15.78 10.22 2.81
CA ALA A 66 -15.77 9.92 1.38
C ALA A 66 -14.39 10.17 0.74
N GLU A 67 -13.67 11.21 1.16
CA GLU A 67 -12.30 11.46 0.68
C GLU A 67 -11.29 10.45 1.25
N GLU A 68 -11.44 10.05 2.52
CA GLU A 68 -10.64 8.98 3.12
C GLU A 68 -10.89 7.63 2.43
N ASP A 69 -12.14 7.29 2.11
CA ASP A 69 -12.53 6.08 1.39
C ASP A 69 -11.92 6.02 -0.02
N LYS A 70 -11.99 7.12 -0.78
CA LYS A 70 -11.35 7.22 -2.11
C LYS A 70 -9.86 6.92 -2.04
N ALA A 71 -9.17 7.40 -1.02
CA ALA A 71 -7.74 7.15 -0.84
C ALA A 71 -7.45 5.69 -0.43
N LEU A 72 -8.32 5.08 0.36
CA LEU A 72 -8.17 3.69 0.81
C LEU A 72 -8.55 2.66 -0.25
N ASN A 73 -9.50 2.99 -1.12
CA ASN A 73 -10.01 2.13 -2.19
C ASN A 73 -9.23 2.27 -3.50
N LEU A 74 -7.96 2.68 -3.42
CA LEU A 74 -7.09 2.66 -4.59
C LEU A 74 -6.83 1.21 -5.06
N PRO A 75 -7.07 0.91 -6.34
CA PRO A 75 -6.85 -0.44 -6.85
C PRO A 75 -5.36 -0.78 -6.79
N ARG A 76 -5.02 -1.85 -6.05
CA ARG A 76 -3.62 -2.34 -5.91
C ARG A 76 -3.01 -2.84 -7.22
N ARG A 77 -3.86 -3.12 -8.22
CA ARG A 77 -3.47 -3.47 -9.59
C ARG A 77 -4.33 -2.61 -10.51
N GLN A 78 -3.74 -2.07 -11.56
CA GLN A 78 -4.52 -1.40 -12.59
C GLN A 78 -5.62 -2.34 -13.10
N GLU A 79 -6.84 -1.84 -13.12
CA GLU A 79 -7.98 -2.58 -13.61
C GLU A 79 -7.72 -3.04 -15.06
N GLY A 80 -8.14 -4.26 -15.39
CA GLY A 80 -7.90 -4.82 -16.73
C GLY A 80 -6.48 -5.33 -17.01
N THR A 81 -5.52 -5.26 -16.08
CA THR A 81 -4.15 -5.80 -16.32
C THR A 81 -4.17 -7.29 -16.68
N ARG A 82 -5.03 -8.08 -16.03
CA ARG A 82 -5.15 -9.52 -16.28
C ARG A 82 -5.74 -9.82 -17.66
N GLU A 83 -6.75 -9.07 -18.06
CA GLU A 83 -7.39 -9.19 -19.37
C GLU A 83 -6.43 -8.76 -20.47
N LEU A 84 -5.74 -7.63 -20.30
CA LEU A 84 -4.78 -7.14 -21.27
C LEU A 84 -3.65 -8.16 -21.51
N LYS A 85 -3.13 -8.79 -20.44
CA LYS A 85 -2.15 -9.89 -20.57
C LYS A 85 -2.70 -11.11 -21.32
N LYS A 86 -3.99 -11.43 -21.16
CA LYS A 86 -4.63 -12.53 -21.90
C LYS A 86 -4.75 -12.19 -23.39
N LEU A 87 -5.16 -10.95 -23.71
CA LEU A 87 -5.25 -10.47 -25.08
C LEU A 87 -3.88 -10.40 -25.75
N ASP A 88 -2.86 -9.94 -25.02
CA ASP A 88 -1.46 -9.92 -25.44
C ASP A 88 -0.97 -11.34 -25.78
N LYS A 89 -1.20 -12.30 -24.89
CA LYS A 89 -0.87 -13.72 -25.13
C LYS A 89 -1.61 -14.28 -26.34
N ALA A 90 -2.89 -13.95 -26.52
CA ALA A 90 -3.68 -14.41 -27.67
C ALA A 90 -3.13 -13.83 -28.99
N ARG A 91 -2.68 -12.57 -28.98
CA ARG A 91 -2.01 -11.91 -30.11
C ARG A 91 -0.67 -12.57 -30.42
N ASP A 92 0.17 -12.82 -29.41
CA ASP A 92 1.46 -13.50 -29.57
C ASP A 92 1.29 -14.92 -30.12
N GLN A 93 0.26 -15.64 -29.66
CA GLN A 93 -0.11 -16.95 -30.19
C GLN A 93 -0.54 -16.87 -31.65
N ALA A 94 -1.40 -15.90 -32.03
CA ALA A 94 -1.83 -15.73 -33.41
C ALA A 94 -0.63 -15.42 -34.33
N TYR A 95 0.29 -14.57 -33.88
CA TYR A 95 1.52 -14.26 -34.61
C TYR A 95 2.39 -15.52 -34.78
N ARG A 96 2.63 -16.28 -33.70
CA ARG A 96 3.44 -17.50 -33.79
C ARG A 96 2.78 -18.57 -34.66
N SER A 97 1.46 -18.69 -34.65
CA SER A 97 0.73 -19.62 -35.53
C SER A 97 0.92 -19.28 -37.01
N LEU A 98 0.84 -18.00 -37.38
CA LEU A 98 1.12 -17.56 -38.76
C LEU A 98 2.57 -17.87 -39.16
N GLN A 99 3.52 -17.59 -38.26
CA GLN A 99 4.93 -17.86 -38.52
C GLN A 99 5.19 -19.36 -38.73
N LEU A 100 4.60 -20.23 -37.90
CA LEU A 100 4.73 -21.68 -38.01
C LEU A 100 4.11 -22.21 -39.32
N LEU A 101 3.01 -21.62 -39.79
CA LEU A 101 2.41 -22.01 -41.07
C LEU A 101 3.34 -21.69 -42.24
N VAL A 102 3.99 -20.52 -42.23
CA VAL A 102 4.96 -20.15 -43.25
C VAL A 102 6.19 -21.07 -43.17
N GLU A 103 6.72 -21.32 -41.96
CA GLU A 103 7.82 -22.28 -41.73
C GLU A 103 7.47 -23.70 -42.22
N LEU A 104 6.21 -24.14 -42.08
CA LEU A 104 5.75 -25.43 -42.60
C LEU A 104 5.83 -25.47 -44.14
N ASN A 105 5.27 -24.45 -44.82
CA ASN A 105 5.22 -24.41 -46.28
C ASN A 105 6.60 -24.20 -46.93
N MET A 106 7.58 -23.66 -46.18
CA MET A 106 9.00 -23.63 -46.59
C MET A 106 9.61 -25.04 -46.72
N ASN A 107 9.07 -26.02 -46.00
CA ASN A 107 9.55 -27.41 -46.00
C ASN A 107 8.69 -28.34 -46.86
N GLU A 108 7.69 -27.81 -47.58
CA GLU A 108 6.81 -28.60 -48.44
C GLU A 108 7.60 -29.20 -49.61
N SER A 109 7.15 -30.34 -50.17
CA SER A 109 7.84 -30.96 -51.30
C SER A 109 7.59 -30.22 -52.63
N GLU A 110 6.47 -29.52 -52.75
CA GLU A 110 6.08 -28.79 -53.96
C GLU A 110 6.71 -27.39 -54.03
N GLU A 111 7.40 -27.11 -55.14
CA GLU A 111 8.18 -25.87 -55.33
C GLU A 111 7.33 -24.60 -55.37
N GLU A 112 6.06 -24.69 -55.80
CA GLU A 112 5.17 -23.52 -55.85
C GLU A 112 4.73 -23.05 -54.44
N PHE A 113 4.56 -23.99 -53.51
CA PHE A 113 4.29 -23.70 -52.10
C PHE A 113 5.50 -23.08 -51.43
N LYS A 114 6.72 -23.61 -51.69
CA LYS A 114 7.97 -23.02 -51.17
C LYS A 114 8.15 -21.57 -51.60
N LYS A 115 8.04 -21.27 -52.90
CA LYS A 115 8.17 -19.90 -53.42
C LYS A 115 7.19 -18.93 -52.77
N SER A 116 5.96 -19.39 -52.54
CA SER A 116 4.95 -18.58 -51.86
C SER A 116 5.32 -18.36 -50.38
N ALA A 117 5.82 -19.39 -49.70
CA ALA A 117 6.29 -19.28 -48.33
C ALA A 117 7.55 -18.40 -48.19
N GLU A 118 8.47 -18.43 -49.15
CA GLU A 118 9.66 -17.56 -49.20
C GLU A 118 9.27 -16.09 -49.23
N VAL A 119 8.35 -15.71 -50.12
CA VAL A 119 7.83 -14.34 -50.20
C VAL A 119 7.23 -13.92 -48.86
N LEU A 120 6.39 -14.77 -48.23
CA LEU A 120 5.77 -14.44 -46.95
C LEU A 120 6.78 -14.42 -45.79
N SER A 121 7.82 -15.24 -45.84
CA SER A 121 8.94 -15.24 -44.89
C SER A 121 9.73 -13.94 -44.95
N ASP A 122 10.01 -13.43 -46.15
CA ASP A 122 10.66 -12.13 -46.34
C ASP A 122 9.81 -10.98 -45.79
N ILE A 123 8.49 -11.07 -45.96
CA ILE A 123 7.55 -10.11 -45.35
C ILE A 123 7.62 -10.17 -43.82
N LEU A 124 7.59 -11.37 -43.22
CA LEU A 124 7.72 -11.55 -41.78
C LEU A 124 9.07 -11.06 -41.24
N ALA A 125 10.16 -11.25 -41.98
CA ALA A 125 11.50 -10.83 -41.59
C ALA A 125 11.66 -9.32 -41.43
N ARG A 126 10.84 -8.51 -42.13
CA ARG A 126 10.78 -7.04 -41.96
C ARG A 126 10.30 -6.61 -40.56
N TYR A 127 9.63 -7.50 -39.82
CA TYR A 127 9.04 -7.23 -38.51
C TYR A 127 9.61 -8.18 -37.43
N PRO A 128 10.90 -8.05 -37.05
CA PRO A 128 11.52 -8.98 -36.12
C PRO A 128 11.06 -8.76 -34.67
N ARG A 129 11.08 -9.84 -33.87
CA ARG A 129 10.88 -9.82 -32.41
C ARG A 129 9.57 -9.16 -31.96
N VAL A 130 8.48 -9.41 -32.67
CA VAL A 130 7.14 -8.89 -32.34
C VAL A 130 6.72 -9.21 -30.92
N THR A 131 6.80 -10.48 -30.52
CA THR A 131 6.38 -10.97 -29.19
C THR A 131 7.27 -10.54 -28.03
N GLN A 132 8.47 -10.01 -28.32
CA GLN A 132 9.42 -9.53 -27.32
C GLN A 132 9.39 -8.00 -27.19
N SER A 133 8.64 -7.32 -28.06
CA SER A 133 8.55 -5.87 -28.10
C SER A 133 7.55 -5.34 -27.08
N ASN A 134 7.67 -4.06 -26.72
CA ASN A 134 6.64 -3.41 -25.93
C ASN A 134 5.30 -3.34 -26.69
N TYR A 135 4.21 -3.12 -25.97
CA TYR A 135 2.85 -3.19 -26.50
C TYR A 135 2.62 -2.30 -27.73
N ASP A 136 3.04 -1.04 -27.68
CA ASP A 136 2.83 -0.10 -28.77
C ASP A 136 3.64 -0.48 -30.03
N LYS A 137 4.90 -0.89 -29.83
CA LYS A 137 5.76 -1.35 -30.93
C LYS A 137 5.22 -2.63 -31.56
N ALA A 138 4.80 -3.61 -30.76
CA ALA A 138 4.22 -4.86 -31.25
C ALA A 138 2.94 -4.61 -32.06
N SER A 139 2.04 -3.76 -31.55
CA SER A 139 0.81 -3.39 -32.26
C SER A 139 1.08 -2.69 -33.58
N GLY A 140 2.06 -1.77 -33.62
CA GLY A 140 2.47 -1.08 -34.85
C GLY A 140 3.09 -2.03 -35.88
N MET A 141 3.97 -2.93 -35.45
CA MET A 141 4.58 -3.93 -36.34
C MET A 141 3.53 -4.88 -36.93
N ILE A 142 2.61 -5.39 -36.11
CA ILE A 142 1.54 -6.29 -36.59
C ILE A 142 0.63 -5.57 -37.58
N LYS A 143 0.29 -4.30 -37.33
CA LYS A 143 -0.54 -3.52 -38.26
C LYS A 143 0.12 -3.36 -39.63
N ASN A 144 1.42 -3.05 -39.66
CA ASN A 144 2.16 -2.92 -40.90
C ASN A 144 2.34 -4.28 -41.59
N LEU A 145 2.62 -5.34 -40.82
CA LEU A 145 2.70 -6.73 -41.32
C LEU A 145 1.40 -7.15 -42.02
N ILE A 146 0.24 -6.94 -41.40
CA ILE A 146 -1.06 -7.27 -42.00
C ILE A 146 -1.26 -6.49 -43.31
N THR A 147 -0.89 -5.20 -43.32
CA THR A 147 -0.97 -4.36 -44.52
C THR A 147 -0.10 -4.92 -45.66
N ASP A 148 1.12 -5.35 -45.35
CA ASP A 148 2.02 -5.97 -46.33
C ASP A 148 1.50 -7.32 -46.84
N LEU A 149 0.98 -8.18 -45.97
CA LEU A 149 0.41 -9.48 -46.33
C LEU A 149 -0.85 -9.35 -47.19
N GLN A 150 -1.62 -8.28 -47.01
CA GLN A 150 -2.81 -7.96 -47.80
C GLN A 150 -2.50 -7.13 -49.06
N SER A 151 -1.24 -6.77 -49.29
CA SER A 151 -0.85 -6.03 -50.48
C SER A 151 -1.14 -6.83 -51.75
N PRO A 152 -1.38 -6.16 -52.91
CA PRO A 152 -1.60 -6.87 -54.17
C PRO A 152 -0.45 -7.82 -54.57
N ALA A 153 0.77 -7.55 -54.09
CA ALA A 153 1.95 -8.36 -54.35
C ALA A 153 2.04 -9.63 -53.48
N ALA A 154 1.34 -9.69 -52.34
CA ALA A 154 1.45 -10.78 -51.37
C ALA A 154 0.18 -11.60 -51.20
N SER A 155 -1.00 -11.04 -51.51
CA SER A 155 -2.29 -11.64 -51.24
C SER A 155 -2.51 -12.98 -51.97
N SER A 156 -2.00 -13.12 -53.19
CA SER A 156 -2.03 -14.38 -53.94
C SER A 156 -1.24 -15.49 -53.21
N HIS A 157 -0.06 -15.16 -52.68
CA HIS A 157 0.76 -16.10 -51.91
C HIS A 157 0.11 -16.48 -50.57
N VAL A 158 -0.52 -15.52 -49.89
CA VAL A 158 -1.31 -15.78 -48.65
C VAL A 158 -2.44 -16.77 -48.91
N LEU A 159 -3.17 -16.61 -50.01
CA LEU A 159 -4.24 -17.53 -50.39
C LEU A 159 -3.70 -18.89 -50.81
N HIS A 160 -2.59 -18.92 -51.56
CA HIS A 160 -2.00 -20.14 -52.10
C HIS A 160 -1.60 -21.13 -50.98
N ILE A 161 -0.99 -20.64 -49.90
CA ILE A 161 -0.63 -21.49 -48.75
C ILE A 161 -1.73 -21.57 -47.68
N SER A 162 -2.96 -21.13 -47.98
CA SER A 162 -4.10 -21.13 -47.06
C SER A 162 -3.86 -20.35 -45.75
N ALA A 163 -3.07 -19.28 -45.79
CA ALA A 163 -2.72 -18.47 -44.62
C ALA A 163 -3.76 -17.42 -44.23
N GLN A 164 -4.76 -17.14 -45.08
CA GLN A 164 -5.76 -16.09 -44.84
C GLN A 164 -6.43 -16.15 -43.44
N PRO A 165 -6.89 -17.32 -42.94
CA PRO A 165 -7.50 -17.38 -41.60
C PRO A 165 -6.55 -16.99 -40.46
N TYR A 166 -5.24 -17.18 -40.64
CA TYR A 166 -4.22 -16.83 -39.65
C TYR A 166 -3.93 -15.33 -39.68
N VAL A 167 -3.96 -14.71 -40.86
CA VAL A 167 -3.86 -13.24 -41.02
C VAL A 167 -5.07 -12.57 -40.36
N ASP A 168 -6.28 -13.05 -40.63
CA ASP A 168 -7.51 -12.49 -40.05
C ASP A 168 -7.54 -12.64 -38.53
N ARG A 169 -7.10 -13.80 -38.01
CA ARG A 169 -6.98 -14.04 -36.58
C ARG A 169 -5.98 -13.09 -35.91
N LEU A 170 -4.85 -12.83 -36.55
CA LEU A 170 -3.83 -11.91 -36.04
C LEU A 170 -4.34 -10.47 -36.04
N ASP A 171 -5.03 -10.04 -37.10
CA ASP A 171 -5.65 -8.72 -37.20
C ASP A 171 -6.70 -8.49 -36.12
N LEU A 172 -7.61 -9.44 -35.95
CA LEU A 172 -8.63 -9.39 -34.91
C LEU A 172 -8.02 -9.34 -33.51
N ALA A 173 -7.00 -10.16 -33.24
CA ALA A 173 -6.31 -10.18 -31.96
C ALA A 173 -5.62 -8.84 -31.67
N ASN A 174 -4.97 -8.24 -32.67
CA ASN A 174 -4.30 -6.95 -32.54
C ASN A 174 -5.30 -5.81 -32.29
N LYS A 175 -6.39 -5.74 -33.06
CA LYS A 175 -7.46 -4.75 -32.89
C LYS A 175 -8.14 -4.85 -31.52
N THR A 176 -8.38 -6.09 -31.06
CA THR A 176 -8.99 -6.34 -29.74
C THR A 176 -8.07 -5.87 -28.61
N PHE A 177 -6.77 -6.16 -28.72
CA PHE A 177 -5.76 -5.68 -27.78
C PHE A 177 -5.69 -4.15 -27.75
N ASP A 178 -5.56 -3.50 -28.91
CA ASP A 178 -5.43 -2.04 -29.02
C ASP A 178 -6.66 -1.31 -28.45
N SER A 179 -7.86 -1.81 -28.71
CA SER A 179 -9.10 -1.26 -28.15
C SER A 179 -9.12 -1.31 -26.62
N ARG A 180 -8.73 -2.46 -26.04
CA ARG A 180 -8.66 -2.60 -24.57
C ARG A 180 -7.55 -1.73 -23.98
N TYR A 181 -6.40 -1.65 -24.62
CA TYR A 181 -5.28 -0.80 -24.20
C TYR A 181 -5.68 0.67 -24.14
N ARG A 182 -6.35 1.18 -25.19
CA ARG A 182 -6.88 2.56 -25.22
C ARG A 182 -7.94 2.81 -24.15
N THR A 183 -8.81 1.83 -23.89
CA THR A 183 -9.81 1.93 -22.82
C THR A 183 -9.14 2.05 -21.45
N ARG A 184 -8.06 1.29 -21.22
CA ARG A 184 -7.26 1.37 -20.00
C ARG A 184 -6.60 2.74 -19.81
N LEU A 185 -6.15 3.37 -20.89
CA LEU A 185 -5.58 4.73 -20.82
C LEU A 185 -6.62 5.76 -20.37
N LYS A 186 -7.87 5.62 -20.80
CA LYS A 186 -8.98 6.50 -20.35
C LYS A 186 -9.36 6.28 -18.88
N SER A 187 -9.24 5.05 -18.40
CA SER A 187 -9.57 4.68 -17.01
C SER A 187 -8.38 4.77 -16.06
N ALA A 188 -7.24 5.31 -16.49
CA ALA A 188 -6.09 5.49 -15.62
C ALA A 188 -6.47 6.49 -14.51
N VAL A 189 -6.74 5.94 -13.32
CA VAL A 189 -6.96 6.70 -12.09
C VAL A 189 -5.80 7.69 -11.94
N PRO A 190 -6.06 8.97 -11.61
CA PRO A 190 -4.99 9.93 -11.34
C PRO A 190 -3.99 9.29 -10.39
N THR A 191 -2.73 9.27 -10.80
CA THR A 191 -1.62 8.74 -10.00
C THR A 191 -1.26 9.76 -8.90
N GLY A 192 -2.27 10.36 -8.28
CA GLY A 192 -2.14 11.25 -7.16
C GLY A 192 -1.84 10.42 -5.92
N THR A 193 -0.71 10.68 -5.28
CA THR A 193 -0.46 10.23 -3.92
C THR A 193 -1.41 10.99 -3.00
N PHE A 194 -2.42 10.33 -2.46
CA PHE A 194 -3.23 10.90 -1.38
C PHE A 194 -2.36 11.06 -0.13
N ASP A 195 -2.40 12.25 0.48
CA ASP A 195 -1.82 12.42 1.81
C ASP A 195 -2.80 11.85 2.85
N MET A 196 -2.65 10.55 3.13
CA MET A 196 -3.49 9.85 4.10
C MET A 196 -3.43 10.50 5.50
N LYS A 197 -2.31 11.11 5.87
CA LYS A 197 -2.17 11.78 7.16
C LYS A 197 -3.06 13.02 7.22
N ALA A 198 -3.06 13.82 6.15
CA ALA A 198 -3.93 14.99 6.04
C ALA A 198 -5.42 14.58 6.01
N LEU A 199 -5.77 13.54 5.25
CA LEU A 199 -7.16 13.03 5.19
C LEU A 199 -7.66 12.57 6.56
N ARG A 200 -6.84 11.80 7.30
CA ARG A 200 -7.18 11.39 8.67
C ARG A 200 -7.32 12.57 9.61
N ALA A 201 -6.48 13.60 9.47
CA ALA A 201 -6.57 14.80 10.30
C ALA A 201 -7.89 15.56 10.07
N GLU A 202 -8.37 15.65 8.82
CA GLU A 202 -9.68 16.25 8.52
C GLU A 202 -10.85 15.41 9.04
N THR A 203 -10.78 14.08 8.91
CA THR A 203 -11.77 13.17 9.53
C THR A 203 -11.77 13.33 11.06
N ASP A 204 -10.60 13.36 11.69
CA ASP A 204 -10.46 13.56 13.14
C ASP A 204 -11.01 14.92 13.59
N LYS A 205 -10.81 15.97 12.79
CA LYS A 205 -11.36 17.30 13.04
C LYS A 205 -12.89 17.29 13.00
N ALA A 206 -13.49 16.63 12.01
CA ALA A 206 -14.94 16.47 11.92
C ALA A 206 -15.49 15.65 13.11
N LEU A 207 -14.85 14.54 13.47
CA LEU A 207 -15.23 13.75 14.63
C LEU A 207 -15.13 14.53 15.94
N LYS A 208 -14.07 15.34 16.12
CA LYS A 208 -13.93 16.21 17.31
C LYS A 208 -15.07 17.22 17.41
N ALA A 209 -15.53 17.77 16.28
CA ALA A 209 -16.66 18.68 16.28
C ALA A 209 -17.96 17.98 16.72
N VAL A 210 -18.22 16.77 16.22
CA VAL A 210 -19.38 15.95 16.63
C VAL A 210 -19.33 15.66 18.13
N LEU A 211 -18.19 15.21 18.64
CA LEU A 211 -18.05 14.84 20.05
C LEU A 211 -18.15 16.03 20.97
N ARG A 212 -17.56 17.16 20.59
CA ARG A 212 -17.74 18.42 21.32
C ARG A 212 -19.21 18.82 21.38
N ARG A 213 -19.97 18.62 20.29
CA ARG A 213 -21.40 18.92 20.28
C ARG A 213 -22.18 17.94 21.16
N MET A 214 -21.84 16.65 21.15
CA MET A 214 -22.43 15.66 22.06
C MET A 214 -22.17 16.04 23.52
N ASP A 215 -20.95 16.42 23.86
CA ASP A 215 -20.54 16.86 25.20
C ASP A 215 -21.31 18.11 25.64
N SER A 216 -21.43 19.11 24.76
CA SER A 216 -22.24 20.31 25.04
C SER A 216 -23.74 20.03 25.16
N LEU A 217 -24.27 19.01 24.45
CA LEU A 217 -25.67 18.61 24.60
C LEU A 217 -25.90 17.91 25.93
N ASP A 218 -24.95 17.10 26.38
CA ASP A 218 -25.03 16.38 27.65
C ASP A 218 -24.98 17.35 28.84
N ASP A 219 -24.14 18.39 28.76
CA ASP A 219 -24.04 19.45 29.77
C ASP A 219 -25.28 20.37 29.79
N LEU A 220 -25.71 20.86 28.62
CA LEU A 220 -26.75 21.90 28.54
C LEU A 220 -28.18 21.35 28.45
N GLU A 221 -28.36 20.17 27.85
CA GLU A 221 -29.66 19.57 27.56
C GLU A 221 -29.63 18.02 27.74
N PRO A 222 -29.31 17.52 28.94
CA PRO A 222 -29.19 16.08 29.21
C PRO A 222 -30.47 15.29 28.90
N GLU A 223 -31.61 15.97 28.94
CA GLU A 223 -32.94 15.45 28.60
C GLU A 223 -33.15 15.19 27.11
N THR A 224 -32.17 15.51 26.26
CA THR A 224 -32.26 15.30 24.81
C THR A 224 -32.53 13.82 24.51
N PRO A 225 -33.65 13.49 23.84
CA PRO A 225 -33.99 12.10 23.54
C PRO A 225 -32.85 11.37 22.80
N LYS A 226 -32.54 10.15 23.25
CA LYS A 226 -31.49 9.26 22.70
C LYS A 226 -30.04 9.72 22.90
N LEU A 227 -29.79 10.86 23.54
CA LEU A 227 -28.43 11.34 23.78
C LEU A 227 -27.64 10.39 24.70
N ALA A 228 -28.22 9.98 25.82
CA ALA A 228 -27.57 9.06 26.77
C ALA A 228 -27.27 7.68 26.12
N GLU A 229 -28.17 7.19 25.27
CA GLU A 229 -27.97 5.96 24.50
C GLU A 229 -26.81 6.10 23.51
N LEU A 230 -26.77 7.21 22.76
CA LEU A 230 -25.69 7.54 21.83
C LEU A 230 -24.32 7.60 22.54
N ILE A 231 -24.24 8.28 23.69
CA ILE A 231 -23.00 8.38 24.48
C ILE A 231 -22.57 6.99 24.98
N THR A 232 -23.51 6.17 25.44
CA THR A 232 -23.24 4.80 25.89
C THR A 232 -22.68 3.95 24.75
N GLN A 233 -23.31 3.98 23.57
CA GLN A 233 -22.88 3.22 22.39
C GLN A 233 -21.51 3.69 21.89
N TYR A 234 -21.28 5.01 21.86
CA TYR A 234 -19.98 5.58 21.53
C TYR A 234 -18.90 5.11 22.51
N ASN A 235 -19.15 5.18 23.82
CA ASN A 235 -18.20 4.75 24.84
C ASN A 235 -17.87 3.25 24.73
N ALA A 236 -18.87 2.41 24.46
CA ALA A 236 -18.67 0.99 24.20
C ALA A 236 -17.79 0.74 22.95
N LEU A 237 -17.98 1.54 21.89
CA LEU A 237 -17.12 1.49 20.71
C LEU A 237 -15.66 1.87 21.05
N VAL A 238 -15.46 2.92 21.85
CA VAL A 238 -14.11 3.34 22.32
C VAL A 238 -13.44 2.24 23.13
N ASP A 239 -14.16 1.59 24.04
CA ASP A 239 -13.64 0.50 24.87
C ASP A 239 -13.20 -0.69 24.02
N LYS A 240 -14.02 -1.07 23.02
CA LYS A 240 -13.70 -2.16 22.09
C LYS A 240 -12.42 -1.89 21.30
N LYS A 241 -12.24 -0.65 20.82
CA LYS A 241 -11.01 -0.27 20.09
C LYS A 241 -9.80 -0.19 21.02
N SER A 242 -9.98 0.32 22.23
CA SER A 242 -8.91 0.39 23.24
C SER A 242 -8.42 -1.01 23.67
N SER A 243 -9.34 -1.95 23.88
CA SER A 243 -9.02 -3.37 24.14
C SER A 243 -8.23 -3.99 22.99
N THR A 244 -8.65 -3.74 21.74
CA THR A 244 -7.93 -4.22 20.54
C THR A 244 -6.49 -3.69 20.49
N LEU A 245 -6.30 -2.39 20.74
CA LEU A 245 -4.98 -1.75 20.76
C LEU A 245 -4.11 -2.27 21.91
N SER A 246 -4.69 -2.50 23.08
CA SER A 246 -4.01 -3.09 24.25
C SER A 246 -3.51 -4.50 23.95
N HIS A 247 -4.38 -5.36 23.39
CA HIS A 247 -4.01 -6.71 23.01
C HIS A 247 -2.87 -6.72 21.97
N ARG A 248 -2.94 -5.86 20.95
CA ARG A 248 -1.86 -5.68 19.97
C ARG A 248 -0.55 -5.24 20.61
N ALA A 249 -0.61 -4.31 21.57
CA ALA A 249 0.57 -3.86 22.30
C ALA A 249 1.19 -5.01 23.10
N GLY A 250 0.38 -5.79 23.83
CA GLY A 250 0.81 -6.97 24.57
C GLY A 250 1.48 -8.02 23.69
N THR A 251 0.84 -8.44 22.60
CA THR A 251 1.42 -9.40 21.65
C THR A 251 2.73 -8.89 21.04
N SER A 252 2.79 -7.59 20.72
CA SER A 252 4.02 -6.98 20.20
C SER A 252 5.15 -6.94 21.24
N GLN A 253 4.82 -6.77 22.52
CA GLN A 253 5.79 -6.78 23.61
C GLN A 253 6.35 -8.18 23.81
N ILE A 254 5.48 -9.19 23.90
CA ILE A 254 5.90 -10.61 24.00
C ILE A 254 6.83 -10.99 22.84
N ALA A 255 6.51 -10.57 21.61
CA ALA A 255 7.36 -10.83 20.45
C ALA A 255 8.70 -10.05 20.47
N ARG A 256 8.75 -8.88 21.12
CA ARG A 256 10.01 -8.16 21.36
C ARG A 256 10.84 -8.88 22.41
N ASP A 257 10.25 -9.24 23.55
CA ASP A 257 10.94 -9.91 24.65
C ASP A 257 11.52 -11.26 24.20
N LYS A 258 10.74 -12.04 23.44
CA LYS A 258 11.22 -13.28 22.83
C LYS A 258 12.43 -13.06 21.93
N ARG A 259 12.38 -12.08 21.02
CA ARG A 259 13.52 -11.77 20.13
C ARG A 259 14.74 -11.26 20.90
N THR A 260 14.52 -10.46 21.94
CA THR A 260 15.60 -9.98 22.81
C THR A 260 16.27 -11.15 23.52
N ALA A 261 15.52 -12.11 24.04
CA ALA A 261 16.04 -13.33 24.66
C ALA A 261 16.77 -14.23 23.65
N GLU A 262 16.24 -14.38 22.43
CA GLU A 262 16.93 -15.10 21.34
C GLU A 262 18.28 -14.46 20.98
N TYR A 263 18.34 -13.12 20.93
CA TYR A 263 19.60 -12.41 20.71
C TYR A 263 20.56 -12.56 21.87
N ASP A 264 20.10 -12.45 23.10
CA ASP A 264 20.94 -12.67 24.28
C ASP A 264 21.57 -14.07 24.27
N ALA A 265 20.76 -15.11 24.03
CA ALA A 265 21.22 -16.48 23.94
C ALA A 265 22.22 -16.72 22.79
N MET A 266 22.07 -16.03 21.67
CA MET A 266 23.00 -16.11 20.53
C MET A 266 24.34 -15.41 20.83
N LEU A 267 24.34 -14.31 21.58
CA LEU A 267 25.53 -13.51 21.87
C LEU A 267 26.35 -14.11 23.03
N LYS A 268 25.69 -14.69 24.02
CA LYS A 268 26.30 -15.18 25.27
C LYS A 268 27.50 -16.12 25.07
N PRO A 269 27.50 -17.08 24.11
CA PRO A 269 28.66 -17.95 23.88
C PRO A 269 29.93 -17.20 23.42
N GLY A 270 29.77 -16.03 22.78
CA GLY A 270 30.89 -15.24 22.28
C GLY A 270 31.44 -14.21 23.26
N PHE A 271 30.85 -14.06 24.45
CA PHE A 271 31.29 -13.06 25.44
C PHE A 271 32.70 -13.33 25.95
N ALA A 272 33.02 -14.57 26.33
CA ALA A 272 34.33 -14.91 26.89
C ALA A 272 35.48 -14.59 25.91
N GLN A 273 35.33 -14.96 24.63
CA GLN A 273 36.32 -14.66 23.60
C GLN A 273 36.47 -13.14 23.38
N LEU A 274 35.36 -12.41 23.41
CA LEU A 274 35.37 -10.96 23.24
C LEU A 274 35.99 -10.25 24.45
N GLU A 275 35.72 -10.71 25.68
CA GLU A 275 36.33 -10.20 26.92
C GLU A 275 37.85 -10.37 26.90
N GLU A 276 38.34 -11.55 26.51
CA GLU A 276 39.77 -11.81 26.34
C GLU A 276 40.39 -10.89 25.28
N THR A 277 39.74 -10.75 24.13
CA THR A 277 40.22 -9.89 23.03
C THR A 277 40.28 -8.41 23.42
N LEU A 278 39.35 -7.96 24.26
CA LEU A 278 39.25 -6.57 24.73
C LEU A 278 40.01 -6.31 26.04
N GLY A 279 40.61 -7.33 26.66
CA GLY A 279 41.29 -7.22 27.95
C GLY A 279 40.34 -6.86 29.11
N LEU A 280 39.09 -7.32 29.05
CA LEU A 280 38.07 -7.07 30.07
C LEU A 280 38.03 -8.19 31.10
N PRO A 281 37.59 -7.92 32.36
CA PRO A 281 37.35 -8.97 33.34
C PRO A 281 36.32 -9.99 32.81
N ALA A 282 36.49 -11.26 33.19
CA ALA A 282 35.51 -12.29 32.88
C ALA A 282 34.12 -11.92 33.44
N GLU A 283 33.07 -12.22 32.67
CA GLU A 283 31.67 -11.93 33.01
C GLU A 283 31.34 -10.43 33.18
N SER A 284 32.07 -9.57 32.48
CA SER A 284 31.84 -8.13 32.48
C SER A 284 30.86 -7.67 31.39
N LEU A 285 30.59 -8.48 30.36
CA LEU A 285 29.69 -8.13 29.26
C LEU A 285 28.24 -8.58 29.52
N SER A 286 27.28 -7.70 29.21
CA SER A 286 25.85 -8.04 29.18
C SER A 286 25.12 -7.36 28.03
N PHE A 287 24.15 -8.05 27.43
CA PHE A 287 23.36 -7.49 26.34
C PHE A 287 22.32 -6.48 26.86
N THR A 288 22.27 -5.29 26.25
CA THR A 288 21.37 -4.21 26.68
C THR A 288 19.96 -4.28 26.07
N GLY A 289 19.71 -5.22 25.16
CA GLY A 289 18.48 -5.30 24.38
C GLY A 289 18.43 -4.38 23.16
N LYS A 290 19.40 -3.46 22.99
CA LYS A 290 19.43 -2.57 21.82
C LYS A 290 20.13 -3.21 20.63
N THR A 291 19.51 -3.08 19.47
CA THR A 291 20.04 -3.55 18.19
C THR A 291 19.98 -2.43 17.16
N GLU A 292 20.98 -2.38 16.26
CA GLU A 292 21.05 -1.40 15.18
C GLU A 292 21.36 -2.15 13.87
N GLY A 293 20.74 -1.74 12.75
CA GLY A 293 20.90 -2.40 11.45
C GLY A 293 19.99 -3.61 11.23
N SER A 294 20.16 -4.27 10.09
CA SER A 294 19.29 -5.36 9.63
C SER A 294 20.10 -6.49 8.98
N GLY A 295 19.57 -7.71 9.07
CA GLY A 295 20.18 -8.90 8.49
C GLY A 295 21.64 -9.11 8.96
N PRO A 296 22.57 -9.43 8.04
CA PRO A 296 23.99 -9.61 8.36
C PRO A 296 24.72 -8.36 8.87
N LYS A 297 24.13 -7.16 8.70
CA LYS A 297 24.69 -5.89 9.18
C LYS A 297 24.07 -5.45 10.51
N ARG A 298 23.48 -6.39 11.27
CA ARG A 298 22.91 -6.12 12.57
C ARG A 298 24.01 -6.10 13.62
N HIS A 299 24.01 -5.06 14.44
CA HIS A 299 24.90 -4.88 15.56
C HIS A 299 24.09 -4.84 16.86
N TYR A 300 24.73 -5.27 17.94
CA TYR A 300 24.12 -5.45 19.26
C TYR A 300 24.89 -4.61 20.27
N GLN A 301 24.18 -3.88 21.13
CA GLN A 301 24.85 -3.08 22.15
C GLN A 301 25.05 -3.92 23.42
N LEU A 302 26.31 -4.07 23.83
CA LEU A 302 26.70 -4.67 25.10
C LEU A 302 27.08 -3.58 26.11
N ALA A 303 26.77 -3.82 27.38
CA ALA A 303 27.25 -3.03 28.51
C ALA A 303 28.45 -3.71 29.16
N ILE A 304 29.44 -2.91 29.56
CA ILE A 304 30.62 -3.35 30.29
C ILE A 304 30.44 -3.02 31.77
N LYS A 305 30.43 -4.04 32.62
CA LYS A 305 30.34 -3.93 34.08
C LYS A 305 31.62 -3.29 34.64
N GLY A 306 31.47 -2.35 35.58
CA GLY A 306 32.59 -1.71 36.27
C GLY A 306 33.23 -0.52 35.55
N GLN A 307 32.83 -0.21 34.31
CA GLN A 307 33.24 1.03 33.63
C GLN A 307 32.02 1.94 33.46
N ALA A 308 32.02 3.09 34.11
CA ALA A 308 31.01 4.13 33.90
C ALA A 308 31.50 5.12 32.83
N GLY A 309 30.64 5.50 31.90
CA GLY A 309 30.85 6.66 31.04
C GLY A 309 30.70 7.96 31.84
N ALA A 310 31.02 9.09 31.21
CA ALA A 310 30.97 10.44 31.82
C ALA A 310 29.62 10.79 32.47
N ASP A 311 28.53 10.12 32.04
CA ASP A 311 27.16 10.34 32.52
C ASP A 311 26.73 9.39 33.68
N GLY A 312 27.67 8.63 34.27
CA GLY A 312 27.37 7.64 35.32
C GLY A 312 26.67 6.36 34.84
N LYS A 313 26.47 6.20 33.53
CA LYS A 313 25.89 4.98 32.91
C LYS A 313 26.99 3.96 32.57
N PRO A 314 26.69 2.64 32.54
CA PRO A 314 27.65 1.64 32.10
C PRO A 314 28.18 1.98 30.70
N ARG A 315 29.50 1.88 30.51
CA ARG A 315 30.12 2.03 29.20
C ARG A 315 29.53 0.96 28.29
N THR A 316 29.17 1.35 27.07
CA THR A 316 28.59 0.42 26.10
C THR A 316 29.47 0.31 24.86
N ILE A 317 29.48 -0.87 24.27
CA ILE A 317 30.13 -1.17 22.99
C ILE A 317 29.10 -1.77 22.03
N TRP A 318 29.30 -1.55 20.74
CA TRP A 318 28.52 -2.21 19.71
C TRP A 318 29.30 -3.40 19.17
N VAL A 319 28.62 -4.53 18.97
CA VAL A 319 29.26 -5.75 18.46
C VAL A 319 28.50 -6.30 17.27
N GLY A 320 29.24 -6.82 16.30
CA GLY A 320 28.70 -7.65 15.22
C GLY A 320 28.94 -9.14 15.49
N VAL A 321 28.24 -9.99 14.75
CA VAL A 321 28.36 -11.46 14.83
C VAL A 321 28.94 -11.97 13.51
N ASN A 322 30.06 -12.68 13.58
CA ASN A 322 30.69 -13.34 12.44
C ASN A 322 29.92 -14.61 12.04
N LYS A 323 30.16 -15.12 10.82
CA LYS A 323 29.53 -16.36 10.32
C LYS A 323 29.81 -17.59 11.20
N ASN A 324 30.94 -17.59 11.91
CA ASN A 324 31.36 -18.64 12.84
C ASN A 324 30.80 -18.46 14.27
N GLY A 325 29.96 -17.44 14.51
CA GLY A 325 29.39 -17.16 15.83
C GLY A 325 30.29 -16.32 16.75
N SER A 326 31.53 -16.01 16.36
CA SER A 326 32.40 -15.10 17.13
C SER A 326 31.91 -13.65 17.07
N LEU A 327 32.14 -12.90 18.15
CA LEU A 327 31.79 -11.49 18.23
C LEU A 327 32.98 -10.61 17.85
N PHE A 328 32.70 -9.47 17.21
CA PHE A 328 33.70 -8.45 16.94
C PHE A 328 33.19 -7.06 17.32
N GLU A 329 34.08 -6.19 17.79
CA GLU A 329 33.73 -4.80 18.10
C GLU A 329 33.41 -4.03 16.81
N TYR A 330 32.21 -3.46 16.76
CA TYR A 330 31.80 -2.55 15.70
C TYR A 330 32.08 -1.10 16.10
N LYS A 331 33.14 -0.53 15.53
CA LYS A 331 33.43 0.90 15.65
C LYS A 331 32.60 1.66 14.61
N LYS A 332 31.64 2.45 15.09
CA LYS A 332 30.82 3.31 14.22
C LYS A 332 31.75 4.33 13.55
N ILE A 333 31.97 4.19 12.25
CA ILE A 333 32.69 5.21 11.47
C ILE A 333 31.77 6.43 11.43
N ALA A 334 32.12 7.49 12.16
CA ALA A 334 31.50 8.79 11.99
C ALA A 334 31.98 9.34 10.65
N ILE A 335 31.23 9.08 9.58
CA ILE A 335 31.38 9.87 8.35
C ILE A 335 30.76 11.22 8.66
N GLU A 336 31.59 12.20 9.02
CA GLU A 336 31.19 13.60 9.00
C GLU A 336 30.69 13.91 7.59
N LYS A 337 29.38 14.16 7.44
CA LYS A 337 28.85 14.69 6.19
C LYS A 337 29.55 16.03 5.95
N PRO A 338 30.19 16.25 4.78
CA PRO A 338 30.78 17.54 4.49
C PRO A 338 29.68 18.60 4.53
N LYS A 339 29.91 19.60 5.37
CA LYS A 339 29.10 20.80 5.50
C LYS A 339 29.20 21.54 4.15
N GLN A 340 28.16 21.45 3.32
CA GLN A 340 28.07 22.29 2.13
C GLN A 340 27.88 23.73 2.58
N GLU A 341 28.97 24.49 2.64
CA GLU A 341 28.92 25.95 2.59
C GLU A 341 28.45 26.34 1.19
N GLY A 342 27.15 26.61 1.07
CA GLY A 342 26.57 27.22 -0.12
C GLY A 342 27.00 28.68 -0.19
N GLU A 343 28.06 28.96 -0.93
CA GLU A 343 28.34 30.29 -1.46
C GLU A 343 27.20 30.66 -2.43
N LYS A 344 26.33 31.58 -2.01
CA LYS A 344 25.28 32.18 -2.86
C LYS A 344 25.96 33.03 -3.94
N PRO A 345 25.78 32.76 -5.24
CA PRO A 345 26.12 33.74 -6.27
C PRO A 345 25.11 34.88 -6.23
N ALA A 346 25.61 36.11 -6.20
CA ALA A 346 24.79 37.32 -6.30
C ALA A 346 24.04 37.39 -7.65
N PRO A 347 22.83 37.98 -7.69
CA PRO A 347 21.99 38.00 -8.88
C PRO A 347 22.53 38.97 -9.94
N VAL A 348 22.70 38.47 -11.16
CA VAL A 348 23.02 39.26 -12.36
C VAL A 348 21.78 40.02 -12.83
N PRO A 349 21.81 41.36 -13.01
CA PRO A 349 20.67 42.12 -13.49
C PRO A 349 20.43 41.90 -15.01
N PRO A 350 19.17 42.00 -15.47
CA PRO A 350 18.77 41.60 -16.82
C PRO A 350 19.31 42.54 -17.91
N LYS A 351 19.87 41.96 -18.98
CA LYS A 351 20.23 42.67 -20.21
C LYS A 351 18.98 43.25 -20.88
N LYS A 352 18.98 44.57 -21.13
CA LYS A 352 18.02 45.23 -22.02
C LYS A 352 18.17 44.69 -23.43
N LYS A 353 17.03 44.43 -24.08
CA LYS A 353 16.91 44.18 -25.51
C LYS A 353 17.15 45.50 -26.25
N GLU A 354 18.06 45.49 -27.20
CA GLU A 354 18.02 46.23 -28.47
C GLU A 354 18.57 45.32 -29.57
#